data_AF-A0A8X7RX62-F1
#
_entry.id   AF-A0A8X7RX62-F1
#
_cell.length_a   1.000
_cell.length_b   1.000
_cell.length_c   1.000
_cell.angle_alpha   90.00
_cell.angle_beta   90.00
_cell.angle_gamma   90.00
#
_symmetry.space_group_name_H-M   'P 1'
#
loop_
_entity.id
_entity.type
_entity.pdbx_description
1 polymer ?
#
loop_
_entity_poly.entity_id
_entity_poly.type
_entity_poly.pdbx_seq_one_letter_code
_entity_poly.pdbx_strand_id
1 'polypeptide(L)'
;MLFTFVIAQAFLSMLCGMRSGIFFFFGAWINVMGLFALFFIPETKGVAIDDVRERVWKPHWFWKRYILAEDDHQDVEKRTE
;
A
#
# COMPACT_ATOMS: atom_id res chain seq x y z
N MET A 1 -9.25 5.55 18.45
CA MET A 1 -10.66 5.23 18.76
C MET A 1 -11.67 6.19 18.13
N LEU A 2 -11.36 7.48 17.94
CA LEU A 2 -12.28 8.41 17.25
C LEU A 2 -12.48 8.07 15.75
N PHE A 3 -11.41 7.74 15.03
CA PHE A 3 -11.51 7.33 13.62
C PHE A 3 -12.39 6.10 13.42
N THR A 4 -12.24 5.08 14.26
CA THR A 4 -13.08 3.87 14.21
C THR A 4 -14.55 4.17 14.50
N PHE A 5 -14.84 5.11 15.41
CA PHE A 5 -16.20 5.56 15.72
C PHE A 5 -16.84 6.31 14.54
N VAL A 6 -16.10 7.23 13.92
CA VAL A 6 -16.55 7.97 12.73
C VAL A 6 -16.86 7.03 11.58
N ILE A 7 -15.99 6.05 11.33
CA ILE A 7 -16.17 5.04 10.29
C ILE A 7 -17.43 4.21 10.57
N ALA A 8 -17.63 3.75 11.80
CA ALA A 8 -18.82 2.96 12.18
C ALA A 8 -20.13 3.75 11.99
N GLN A 9 -20.18 5.01 12.42
CA GLN A 9 -21.36 5.87 12.25
C GLN A 9 -21.66 6.18 10.78
N ALA A 10 -20.62 6.40 9.96
CA ALA A 10 -20.77 6.65 8.53
C ALA A 10 -21.31 5.42 7.79
N PHE A 11 -20.78 4.21 8.07
CA PHE A 11 -21.25 2.96 7.46
C PHE A 11 -22.70 2.64 7.83
N LEU A 12 -23.09 2.80 9.09
CA LEU A 12 -24.48 2.63 9.55
C LEU A 12 -25.45 3.60 8.85
N SER A 13 -25.05 4.87 8.73
CA SER A 13 -25.87 5.89 8.06
C SER A 13 -25.99 5.63 6.55
N MET A 14 -24.92 5.15 5.90
CA MET A 14 -24.96 4.74 4.48
C MET A 14 -25.85 3.52 4.24
N LEU A 15 -25.82 2.53 5.12
CA LEU A 15 -26.70 1.34 5.04
C LEU A 15 -28.17 1.69 5.20
N CYS A 16 -28.49 2.68 6.05
CA CYS A 16 -29.86 3.06 6.35
C CYS A 16 -30.47 4.01 5.29
N GLY A 17 -29.66 4.91 4.70
CA GLY A 17 -30.15 5.93 3.76
C GLY A 17 -30.01 5.58 2.28
N MET A 18 -29.05 4.72 1.89
CA MET A 18 -28.61 4.62 0.50
C MET A 18 -28.52 3.17 0.03
N ARG A 19 -29.69 2.53 -0.07
CA ARG A 19 -29.89 1.10 -0.35
C ARG A 19 -29.05 0.55 -1.51
N SER A 20 -29.26 1.01 -2.75
CA SER A 20 -28.48 0.54 -3.92
C SER A 20 -27.22 1.35 -4.19
N GLY A 21 -27.10 2.58 -3.66
CA GLY A 21 -25.92 3.42 -3.85
C GLY A 21 -24.67 2.89 -3.14
N ILE A 22 -24.84 2.02 -2.15
CA ILE A 22 -23.72 1.43 -1.41
C ILE A 22 -22.83 0.55 -2.31
N PHE A 23 -23.41 -0.09 -3.33
CA PHE A 23 -22.65 -0.89 -4.31
C PHE A 23 -21.68 -0.04 -5.11
N PHE A 24 -22.11 1.15 -5.54
CA PHE A 24 -21.24 2.10 -6.25
C PHE A 24 -20.18 2.69 -5.33
N PHE A 25 -20.51 2.96 -4.07
CA PHE A 25 -19.54 3.47 -3.10
C PHE A 25 -18.43 2.46 -2.81
N PHE A 26 -18.79 1.22 -2.46
CA PHE A 26 -17.81 0.15 -2.27
C PHE A 26 -17.07 -0.19 -3.56
N GLY A 27 -17.75 -0.17 -4.71
CA GLY A 27 -17.12 -0.39 -6.01
C GLY A 27 -16.06 0.68 -6.32
N ALA A 28 -16.39 1.96 -6.15
CA ALA A 28 -15.44 3.05 -6.32
C ALA A 28 -14.28 2.96 -5.31
N TRP A 29 -14.57 2.66 -4.05
CA TRP A 29 -13.55 2.50 -3.01
C TRP A 29 -12.59 1.34 -3.31
N ILE A 30 -13.12 0.20 -3.79
CA ILE A 30 -12.32 -0.95 -4.22
C ILE A 30 -11.48 -0.59 -5.44
N ASN A 31 -12.00 0.17 -6.40
CA ASN A 31 -11.22 0.65 -7.55
C ASN A 31 -10.08 1.56 -7.11
N VAL A 32 -10.33 2.49 -6.18
CA VAL A 32 -9.27 3.36 -5.62
C VAL A 32 -8.20 2.52 -4.91
N MET A 33 -8.60 1.59 -4.04
CA MET A 33 -7.67 0.69 -3.35
C MET A 33 -6.91 -0.23 -4.31
N GLY A 34 -7.57 -0.70 -5.36
CA GLY A 34 -6.98 -1.53 -6.40
C GLY A 34 -5.97 -0.76 -7.25
N LEU A 35 -6.30 0.46 -7.69
CA LEU A 35 -5.36 1.34 -8.40
C LEU A 35 -4.15 1.70 -7.53
N PHE A 36 -4.39 1.99 -6.25
CA PHE A 36 -3.32 2.22 -5.30
C PHE A 36 -2.44 0.97 -5.17
N ALA A 37 -3.02 -0.21 -5.00
CA ALA A 37 -2.26 -1.45 -4.94
C ALA A 37 -1.45 -1.69 -6.23
N LEU A 38 -2.03 -1.51 -7.41
CA LEU A 38 -1.31 -1.67 -8.68
C LEU A 38 -0.15 -0.69 -8.85
N PHE A 39 -0.29 0.53 -8.33
CA PHE A 39 0.72 1.58 -8.50
C PHE A 39 1.79 1.58 -7.40
N PHE A 40 1.45 1.17 -6.19
CA PHE A 40 2.35 1.17 -5.04
C PHE A 40 2.93 -0.21 -4.72
N ILE A 41 2.27 -1.30 -5.10
CA ILE A 41 2.79 -2.66 -4.91
C ILE A 41 3.31 -3.16 -6.26
N PRO A 42 4.64 -3.10 -6.48
CA PRO A 42 5.23 -3.73 -7.66
C PRO A 42 5.06 -5.25 -7.58
N GLU A 43 4.88 -5.90 -8.73
CA GLU A 43 4.54 -7.32 -8.81
C GLU A 43 5.61 -8.20 -8.13
N THR A 44 5.27 -8.86 -7.01
CA THR A 44 6.19 -9.71 -6.22
C THR A 44 6.14 -11.19 -6.63
N LYS A 45 5.38 -11.53 -7.68
CA LYS A 45 5.11 -12.92 -8.04
C LYS A 45 6.30 -13.53 -8.78
N GLY A 46 6.84 -14.64 -8.25
CA GLY A 46 7.92 -15.40 -8.90
C GLY A 46 9.34 -14.86 -8.69
N VAL A 47 9.53 -13.89 -7.78
CA VAL A 47 10.85 -13.38 -7.38
C VAL A 47 11.23 -13.97 -6.03
N ALA A 48 12.44 -14.51 -5.92
CA ALA A 48 12.98 -14.97 -4.64
C ALA A 48 13.04 -13.80 -3.64
N ILE A 49 12.83 -14.07 -2.36
CA ILE A 49 12.79 -13.04 -1.30
C ILE A 49 14.11 -12.27 -1.17
N ASP A 50 15.22 -12.83 -1.64
CA ASP A 50 16.51 -12.15 -1.67
C ASP A 50 16.64 -11.13 -2.83
N ASP A 51 15.97 -11.40 -3.96
CA ASP A 51 16.06 -10.59 -5.18
C ASP A 51 14.95 -9.52 -5.30
N VAL A 52 13.91 -9.58 -4.45
CA VAL A 52 12.80 -8.62 -4.54
C VAL A 52 13.30 -7.19 -4.38
N ARG A 53 14.14 -6.90 -3.38
CA ARG A 53 14.65 -5.54 -3.11
C ARG A 53 15.36 -4.95 -4.33
N GLU A 54 16.21 -5.74 -4.97
CA GLU A 54 17.02 -5.30 -6.10
C GLU A 54 16.24 -5.24 -7.42
N ARG A 55 15.40 -6.24 -7.68
CA ARG A 55 14.75 -6.40 -8.99
C ARG A 55 13.38 -5.72 -9.10
N VAL A 56 12.68 -5.61 -7.97
CA VAL A 56 11.29 -5.14 -7.93
C VAL A 56 11.23 -3.72 -7.35
N TRP A 57 12.02 -3.44 -6.30
CA TRP A 57 11.90 -2.19 -5.57
C TRP A 57 12.86 -1.08 -6.05
N LYS A 58 14.12 -1.37 -6.41
CA LYS A 58 15.08 -0.37 -6.96
C LYS A 58 14.64 0.35 -8.24
N PRO A 59 14.00 -0.31 -9.23
CA PRO A 59 13.53 0.39 -10.44
C PRO A 59 12.21 1.15 -10.24
N HIS A 60 11.50 0.93 -9.13
CA HIS A 60 10.21 1.57 -8.90
C HIS A 60 10.38 3.05 -8.57
N TRP A 61 9.78 3.93 -9.39
CA TRP A 61 9.96 5.39 -9.30
C TRP A 61 9.65 5.97 -7.92
N PHE A 62 8.62 5.44 -7.25
CA PHE A 62 8.20 5.89 -5.91
C PHE A 62 9.09 5.33 -4.79
N TRP A 63 9.53 4.07 -4.89
CA TRP A 63 10.18 3.36 -3.78
C TRP A 63 11.71 3.42 -3.84
N LYS A 64 12.29 3.68 -5.03
CA LYS A 64 13.74 3.84 -5.24
C LYS A 64 14.42 4.74 -4.20
N ARG A 65 13.76 5.83 -3.80
CA ARG A 65 14.30 6.79 -2.81
C ARG A 65 14.46 6.18 -1.42
N TYR A 66 13.57 5.27 -1.03
CA TYR A 66 13.55 4.66 0.30
C TYR A 66 14.56 3.52 0.42
N ILE A 67 14.74 2.71 -0.62
CA ILE A 67 15.68 1.57 -0.59
C ILE A 67 17.12 2.02 -0.63
N LEU A 68 17.45 3.03 -1.45
CA LEU A 68 18.81 3.56 -1.53
C LEU A 68 19.29 4.13 -0.18
N ALA A 69 18.38 4.62 0.66
CA ALA A 69 18.72 5.10 1.99
C ALA A 69 18.99 3.94 2.98
N GLU A 70 18.34 2.79 2.79
CA GLU A 70 18.54 1.59 3.61
C GLU A 70 19.85 0.88 3.25
N ASP A 71 20.19 0.81 1.96
CA ASP A 71 21.45 0.24 1.47
C ASP A 71 22.67 0.98 2.09
N ASP A 72 22.65 2.32 2.10
CA ASP A 72 23.71 3.15 2.70
C ASP A 72 23.90 2.88 4.19
N HIS A 73 22.79 2.67 4.93
CA HIS A 73 22.85 2.37 6.36
C HIS A 73 23.37 0.94 6.64
N GLN A 74 23.05 -0.04 5.78
CA GLN A 74 23.61 -1.38 5.88
C GLN A 74 25.12 -1.42 5.59
N ASP A 75 25.59 -0.65 4.61
CA ASP A 75 27.02 -0.56 4.28
C ASP A 75 27.84 0.09 5.41
N VAL A 76 27.27 1.09 6.10
CA VAL A 76 27.88 1.71 7.28
C VAL A 76 27.94 0.73 8.46
N GLU A 77 26.85 0.00 8.74
CA GLU A 77 26.82 -0.98 9.83
C GLU A 77 27.82 -2.13 9.61
N LYS A 78 27.88 -2.71 8.41
CA LYS A 78 28.87 -3.76 8.06
C LYS A 78 30.33 -3.32 8.12
N ARG A 79 30.61 -2.02 7.97
CA ARG A 79 31.97 -1.46 8.11
C ARG A 79 32.37 -1.24 9.56
N THR A 80 31.39 -1.16 10.46
CA THR A 80 31.59 -0.87 11.88
C THR A 80 31.74 -2.15 12.72
N GLU A 81 31.37 -3.31 12.17
CA GLU A 81 31.60 -4.66 12.72
C GLU A 81 32.98 -5.25 12.37
#